data_AF-A0A918ITA6-F1
#
_entry.id   AF-A0A918ITA6-F1
#
_cell.length_a   1.000
_cell.length_b   1.000
_cell.length_c   1.000
_cell.angle_alpha   90.00
_cell.angle_beta   90.00
_cell.angle_gamma   90.00
#
_symmetry.space_group_name_H-M   'P 1'
#
loop_
_entity.id
_entity.type
_entity.pdbx_description
1 polymer ?
#
loop_
_entity_poly.entity_id
_entity_poly.type
_entity_poly.pdbx_seq_one_letter_code
_entity_poly.pdbx_strand_id
1 'polypeptide(L)'
;MRSSNPVFSRRGFSRDNGYAGFNTAPQAGYAQGNPYAQNPYAQNPYAQQDVQYGAPPQAPVTTDRMTMDDVVVRSAITLGTVAVGAVLAWALLPVSTTSYGLAVGSALVAFVLAMVQSFKRTPSPALILGYAAFEGVFLGVFSEMFNSRWSGAPFQAVLGTMAVSGATLLVYKAGWIRVTARYARIGISIAIAFMVVMAVNLLLVAFGVAEDGGLRSFGPLGALVGIFAILLGAFFLTLDFKQIEDGIAYGAPRNESWLAAFGLTMTLVWIYVEMLRLVAIFSSSD
;
A
#
# COMPACT_ATOMS: atom_id res chain seq x y z
N MET A 1 35.05 11.48 -19.07
CA MET A 1 35.94 12.04 -20.12
C MET A 1 36.67 13.23 -19.50
N ARG A 2 38.01 13.20 -19.38
CA ARG A 2 38.81 14.29 -18.78
C ARG A 2 39.11 15.33 -19.85
N SER A 3 38.68 16.58 -19.66
CA SER A 3 38.99 17.68 -20.59
C SER A 3 40.33 18.33 -20.24
N SER A 4 41.26 18.38 -21.19
CA SER A 4 42.59 18.99 -21.11
C SER A 4 42.58 20.51 -21.35
N ASN A 5 41.53 21.21 -20.90
CA ASN A 5 41.38 22.65 -21.11
C ASN A 5 41.86 23.45 -19.87
N PRO A 6 42.94 24.27 -19.98
CA PRO A 6 43.55 25.00 -18.86
C PRO A 6 42.68 26.16 -18.30
N VAL A 7 41.58 26.50 -18.98
CA VAL A 7 40.64 27.54 -18.50
C VAL A 7 39.69 27.00 -17.42
N PHE A 8 39.41 25.69 -17.43
CA PHE A 8 38.54 25.05 -16.43
C PHE A 8 39.28 24.51 -15.20
N SER A 9 40.62 24.45 -15.22
CA SER A 9 41.43 24.14 -14.04
C SER A 9 41.65 25.33 -13.11
N ARG A 10 41.43 26.57 -13.60
CA ARG A 10 41.68 27.81 -12.84
C ARG A 10 40.54 28.23 -11.90
N ARG A 11 39.36 27.63 -12.03
CA ARG A 11 38.23 27.80 -11.10
C ARG A 11 37.99 26.46 -10.42
N GLY A 12 38.58 26.31 -9.22
CA GLY A 12 38.71 25.07 -8.47
C GLY A 12 37.41 24.31 -8.22
N PHE A 13 37.01 23.51 -9.19
CA PHE A 13 36.00 22.45 -9.06
C PHE A 13 36.65 21.06 -9.14
N SER A 14 37.83 20.92 -8.55
CA SER A 14 38.39 19.63 -8.15
C SER A 14 38.10 19.43 -6.67
N ARG A 15 37.28 18.44 -6.34
CA ARG A 15 37.11 17.93 -4.97
C ARG A 15 38.39 17.17 -4.63
N ASP A 16 39.30 17.80 -3.90
CA ASP A 16 40.32 17.13 -3.10
C ASP A 16 40.62 17.93 -1.83
N ASN A 17 40.36 17.26 -0.70
CA ASN A 17 40.99 17.32 0.63
C ASN A 17 41.27 18.66 1.36
N GLY A 18 40.90 18.72 2.66
CA GLY A 18 41.67 19.51 3.62
C GLY A 18 40.95 19.98 4.90
N TYR A 19 41.19 19.25 5.99
CA TYR A 19 41.04 19.52 7.42
C TYR A 19 40.80 20.96 7.93
N ALA A 20 39.97 21.06 8.99
CA ALA A 20 40.19 21.97 10.12
C ALA A 20 40.39 21.11 11.38
N GLY A 21 41.60 21.15 11.95
CA GLY A 21 41.95 20.45 13.18
C GLY A 21 41.61 21.25 14.42
N PHE A 22 41.27 20.53 15.49
CA PHE A 22 41.59 20.90 16.87
C PHE A 22 41.89 19.60 17.61
N ASN A 23 43.15 19.17 17.53
CA ASN A 23 43.69 18.15 18.43
C ASN A 23 43.91 18.80 19.79
N THR A 24 43.32 18.24 20.84
CA THR A 24 44.08 17.76 22.00
C THR A 24 43.22 16.78 22.80
N ALA A 25 43.46 15.48 22.62
CA ALA A 25 43.33 14.54 23.72
C ALA A 25 44.61 14.62 24.56
N PRO A 26 44.51 14.60 25.90
CA PRO A 26 45.53 14.01 26.73
C PRO A 26 44.95 12.84 27.51
N GLN A 27 45.38 11.65 27.10
CA GLN A 27 46.09 10.66 27.91
C GLN A 27 45.77 10.56 29.41
N ALA A 28 45.43 9.34 29.81
CA ALA A 28 45.26 8.88 31.18
C ALA A 28 46.41 9.31 32.12
N GLY A 29 46.04 9.89 33.26
CA GLY A 29 46.93 10.26 34.35
C GLY A 29 46.18 10.30 35.69
N TYR A 30 46.66 9.49 36.63
CA TYR A 30 46.30 9.34 38.04
C TYR A 30 45.56 10.52 38.70
N ALA A 31 44.43 10.22 39.33
CA ALA A 31 43.75 11.10 40.28
C ALA A 31 44.56 11.18 41.58
N GLN A 32 45.45 12.18 41.67
CA GLN A 32 46.03 12.64 42.92
C GLN A 32 45.20 13.84 43.39
N GLY A 33 44.54 13.69 44.55
CA GLY A 33 43.69 14.72 45.14
C GLY A 33 44.48 15.99 45.48
N ASN A 34 43.83 17.15 45.29
CA ASN A 34 44.31 18.40 45.84
C ASN A 34 43.27 18.98 46.83
N PRO A 35 43.61 19.27 48.10
CA PRO A 35 42.64 19.43 49.19
C PRO A 35 42.14 20.86 49.44
N TYR A 36 42.37 21.83 48.54
CA TYR A 36 42.08 23.24 48.84
C TYR A 36 41.43 23.95 47.65
N ALA A 37 40.11 23.81 47.53
CA ALA A 37 39.27 24.72 46.75
C ALA A 37 38.01 25.01 47.56
N GLN A 38 38.19 25.77 48.64
CA GLN A 38 37.10 26.29 49.47
C GLN A 38 36.55 27.55 48.81
N ASN A 39 35.37 27.44 48.19
CA ASN A 39 34.74 28.55 47.46
C ASN A 39 33.80 29.33 48.41
N PRO A 40 34.10 30.59 48.80
CA PRO A 40 33.42 31.26 49.93
C PRO A 40 32.08 31.96 49.61
N TYR A 41 31.48 31.75 48.44
CA TYR A 41 30.27 32.47 48.02
C TYR A 41 28.97 31.65 48.08
N ALA A 42 28.97 30.54 48.84
CA ALA A 42 27.79 29.71 49.05
C ALA A 42 26.88 30.27 50.15
N GLN A 43 26.27 31.44 49.96
CA GLN A 43 25.14 31.86 50.80
C GLN A 43 24.22 32.82 50.05
N ASN A 44 23.32 32.25 49.24
CA ASN A 44 22.19 32.96 48.64
C ASN A 44 20.91 32.67 49.45
N PRO A 45 20.31 33.65 50.15
CA PRO A 45 19.13 33.45 51.00
C PRO A 45 17.79 33.27 50.26
N TYR A 46 17.79 33.08 48.94
CA TYR A 46 16.59 32.93 48.11
C TYR A 46 16.49 31.56 47.42
N ALA A 47 17.17 30.53 47.94
CA ALA A 47 17.04 29.17 47.42
C ALA A 47 15.61 28.65 47.68
N GLN A 48 14.73 28.83 46.69
CA GLN A 48 13.43 28.17 46.64
C GLN A 48 13.63 26.66 46.47
N GLN A 49 13.12 25.96 47.48
CA GLN A 49 12.73 24.56 47.57
C GLN A 49 12.66 23.75 46.27
N ASP A 50 13.43 22.67 46.28
CA ASP A 50 13.09 21.31 45.85
C ASP A 50 12.24 21.17 44.57
N VAL A 51 12.94 21.03 43.44
CA VAL A 51 12.45 20.24 42.31
C VAL A 51 13.44 19.12 42.06
N GLN A 52 13.02 17.92 42.43
CA GLN A 52 13.65 16.63 42.18
C GLN A 52 13.79 16.41 40.66
N TYR A 53 14.79 17.02 40.02
CA TYR A 53 15.09 16.81 38.60
C TYR A 53 16.10 15.67 38.45
N GLY A 54 15.63 14.47 38.77
CA GLY A 54 16.39 13.22 38.73
C GLY A 54 15.75 12.13 37.87
N ALA A 55 14.79 12.48 37.00
CA ALA A 55 14.38 11.56 35.94
C ALA A 55 15.28 11.82 34.73
N PRO A 56 16.09 10.85 34.25
CA PRO A 56 16.69 10.98 32.93
C PRO A 56 15.56 11.30 31.94
N PRO A 57 15.78 12.16 30.92
CA PRO A 57 14.78 12.40 29.89
C PRO A 57 14.31 11.04 29.40
N GLN A 58 13.04 10.71 29.65
CA GLN A 58 12.46 9.50 29.10
C GLN A 58 12.72 9.56 27.61
N ALA A 59 13.52 8.63 27.10
CA ALA A 59 13.80 8.54 25.67
C ALA A 59 12.45 8.59 24.95
N PRO A 60 12.31 9.38 23.88
CA PRO A 60 11.06 9.45 23.13
C PRO A 60 10.58 8.03 22.88
N VAL A 61 9.31 7.76 23.20
CA VAL A 61 8.62 6.50 22.92
C VAL A 61 9.13 6.00 21.58
N THR A 62 9.84 4.87 21.58
CA THR A 62 10.34 4.23 20.37
C THR A 62 9.20 4.27 19.38
N THR A 63 9.35 5.05 18.30
CA THR A 63 8.32 5.11 17.26
C THR A 63 8.19 3.68 16.77
N ASP A 64 7.07 3.05 17.13
CA ASP A 64 6.83 1.64 16.91
C ASP A 64 7.08 1.38 15.42
N ARG A 65 8.04 0.50 15.09
CA ARG A 65 8.46 0.27 13.71
C ARG A 65 7.50 -0.73 13.07
N MET A 66 7.31 -0.59 11.77
CA MET A 66 6.50 -1.51 10.98
C MET A 66 7.09 -2.92 11.02
N THR A 67 6.27 -3.90 11.39
CA THR A 67 6.60 -5.32 11.39
C THR A 67 5.74 -6.10 10.40
N MET A 68 6.17 -7.32 10.06
CA MET A 68 5.36 -8.22 9.23
C MET A 68 4.04 -8.58 9.91
N ASP A 69 4.05 -8.78 11.23
CA ASP A 69 2.85 -9.09 12.01
C ASP A 69 1.83 -7.96 11.92
N ASP A 70 2.28 -6.70 11.99
CA ASP A 70 1.41 -5.54 11.82
C ASP A 70 0.75 -5.48 10.44
N VAL A 71 1.47 -5.89 9.39
CA VAL A 71 0.93 -5.94 8.02
C VAL A 71 -0.10 -7.04 7.90
N VAL A 72 0.21 -8.24 8.40
CA VAL A 72 -0.69 -9.40 8.35
C VAL A 72 -1.98 -9.11 9.10
N VAL A 73 -1.89 -8.58 10.33
CA VAL A 73 -3.06 -8.24 11.15
C VAL A 73 -3.92 -7.19 10.46
N ARG A 74 -3.32 -6.09 9.95
CA ARG A 74 -4.11 -5.04 9.30
C ARG A 74 -4.70 -5.48 7.97
N SER A 75 -3.98 -6.28 7.19
CA SER A 75 -4.52 -6.86 5.96
C SER A 75 -5.68 -7.81 6.25
N ALA A 76 -5.60 -8.60 7.32
CA ALA A 76 -6.69 -9.47 7.75
C ALA A 76 -7.90 -8.66 8.22
N ILE A 77 -7.70 -7.56 8.95
CA ILE A 77 -8.79 -6.67 9.37
C ILE A 77 -9.44 -5.99 8.16
N THR A 78 -8.67 -5.45 7.22
CA THR A 78 -9.21 -4.76 6.04
C THR A 78 -9.95 -5.72 5.12
N LEU A 79 -9.35 -6.87 4.77
CA LEU A 79 -9.99 -7.90 3.97
C LEU A 79 -11.19 -8.51 4.69
N GLY A 80 -11.09 -8.72 6.00
CA GLY A 80 -12.21 -9.19 6.83
C GLY A 80 -13.37 -8.20 6.82
N THR A 81 -13.10 -6.90 6.84
CA THR A 81 -14.12 -5.85 6.71
C THR A 81 -14.80 -5.89 5.35
N VAL A 82 -14.03 -6.04 4.26
CA VAL A 82 -14.58 -6.25 2.91
C VAL A 82 -15.47 -7.49 2.87
N ALA A 83 -14.97 -8.62 3.38
CA ALA A 83 -15.68 -9.90 3.36
C ALA A 83 -16.98 -9.85 4.17
N VAL A 84 -16.97 -9.26 5.37
CA VAL A 84 -18.18 -9.07 6.18
C VAL A 84 -19.17 -8.17 5.43
N GLY A 85 -18.72 -7.05 4.87
CA GLY A 85 -19.58 -6.18 4.07
C GLY A 85 -20.20 -6.89 2.87
N ALA A 86 -19.42 -7.72 2.16
CA ALA A 86 -19.87 -8.49 1.01
C ALA A 86 -20.87 -9.58 1.39
N VAL A 87 -20.61 -10.34 2.46
CA VAL A 87 -21.53 -11.39 2.93
C VAL A 87 -22.84 -10.77 3.42
N LEU A 88 -22.78 -9.66 4.16
CA LEU A 88 -23.99 -8.96 4.61
C LEU A 88 -24.79 -8.41 3.43
N ALA A 89 -24.14 -7.77 2.46
CA ALA A 89 -24.81 -7.25 1.28
C ALA A 89 -25.41 -8.38 0.44
N TRP A 90 -24.70 -9.49 0.24
CA TRP A 90 -25.23 -10.67 -0.44
C TRP A 90 -26.47 -11.20 0.31
N ALA A 91 -26.38 -11.45 1.61
CA ALA A 91 -27.46 -12.08 2.36
C ALA A 91 -28.72 -11.19 2.51
N LEU A 92 -28.55 -9.86 2.54
CA LEU A 92 -29.63 -8.93 2.88
C LEU A 92 -30.19 -8.16 1.67
N LEU A 93 -29.43 -8.03 0.57
CA LEU A 93 -29.83 -7.23 -0.58
C LEU A 93 -30.20 -8.12 -1.77
N PRO A 94 -31.50 -8.25 -2.11
CA PRO A 94 -31.91 -9.01 -3.27
C PRO A 94 -31.52 -8.30 -4.57
N VAL A 95 -31.36 -9.06 -5.65
CA VAL A 95 -31.08 -8.54 -7.00
C VAL A 95 -32.26 -7.68 -7.48
N SER A 96 -32.10 -6.37 -7.45
CA SER A 96 -33.13 -5.39 -7.79
C SER A 96 -32.50 -4.08 -8.25
N THR A 97 -33.28 -3.22 -8.92
CA THR A 97 -32.80 -1.90 -9.35
C THR A 97 -32.27 -1.07 -8.17
N THR A 98 -32.89 -1.19 -7.00
CA THR A 98 -32.47 -0.51 -5.77
C THR A 98 -31.11 -1.00 -5.28
N SER A 99 -30.86 -2.32 -5.28
CA SER A 99 -29.57 -2.87 -4.84
C SER A 99 -28.45 -2.51 -5.81
N TYR A 100 -28.72 -2.45 -7.13
CA TYR A 100 -27.75 -1.92 -8.10
C TYR A 100 -27.42 -0.45 -7.84
N GLY A 101 -28.42 0.38 -7.55
CA GLY A 101 -28.20 1.77 -7.17
C GLY A 101 -27.35 1.91 -5.91
N LEU A 102 -27.59 1.07 -4.90
CA LEU A 102 -26.78 1.01 -3.68
C LEU A 102 -25.34 0.55 -3.96
N ALA A 103 -25.14 -0.45 -4.82
CA ALA A 103 -23.82 -0.96 -5.18
C ALA A 103 -22.98 0.10 -5.92
N VAL A 104 -23.60 0.83 -6.85
CA VAL A 104 -22.93 1.95 -7.54
C VAL A 104 -22.64 3.07 -6.53
N GLY A 105 -23.59 3.41 -5.66
CA GLY A 105 -23.39 4.40 -4.61
C GLY A 105 -22.25 4.03 -3.65
N SER A 106 -22.17 2.77 -3.23
CA SER A 106 -21.10 2.30 -2.35
C SER A 106 -19.75 2.25 -3.06
N ALA A 107 -19.70 1.84 -4.33
CA ALA A 107 -18.48 1.89 -5.14
C ALA A 107 -17.96 3.33 -5.31
N LEU A 108 -18.85 4.31 -5.52
CA LEU A 108 -18.46 5.72 -5.61
C LEU A 108 -17.93 6.26 -4.27
N VAL A 109 -18.58 5.92 -3.15
CA VAL A 109 -18.08 6.31 -1.82
C VAL A 109 -16.73 5.65 -1.53
N ALA A 110 -16.57 4.36 -1.83
CA ALA A 110 -15.30 3.65 -1.70
C ALA A 110 -14.22 4.32 -2.56
N PHE A 111 -14.51 4.63 -3.82
CA PHE A 111 -13.59 5.33 -4.72
C PHE A 111 -13.16 6.70 -4.16
N VAL A 112 -14.09 7.49 -3.62
CA VAL A 112 -13.76 8.78 -2.99
C VAL A 112 -12.88 8.58 -1.75
N LEU A 113 -13.19 7.61 -0.89
CA LEU A 113 -12.38 7.30 0.30
C LEU A 113 -10.97 6.84 -0.07
N ALA A 114 -10.85 5.99 -1.09
CA ALA A 114 -9.58 5.56 -1.66
C ALA A 114 -8.78 6.77 -2.17
N MET A 115 -9.42 7.66 -2.93
CA MET A 115 -8.78 8.86 -3.47
C MET A 115 -8.29 9.81 -2.37
N VAL A 116 -9.13 10.05 -1.35
CA VAL A 116 -8.76 10.87 -0.19
C VAL A 116 -7.58 10.25 0.54
N GLN A 117 -7.55 8.93 0.72
CA GLN A 117 -6.42 8.25 1.34
C GLN A 117 -5.15 8.32 0.48
N SER A 118 -5.26 8.22 -0.86
CA SER A 118 -4.11 8.31 -1.78
C SER A 118 -3.43 9.69 -1.76
N PHE A 119 -4.19 10.78 -1.57
CA PHE A 119 -3.61 12.12 -1.45
C PHE A 119 -3.13 12.45 -0.03
N LYS A 120 -3.53 11.67 0.97
CA LYS A 120 -3.16 11.90 2.36
C LYS A 120 -1.76 11.37 2.65
N ARG A 121 -0.91 12.21 3.23
CA ARG A 121 0.47 11.84 3.61
C ARG A 121 0.57 10.81 4.72
N THR A 122 -0.47 10.68 5.55
CA THR A 122 -0.50 9.75 6.68
C THR A 122 -1.62 8.73 6.52
N PRO A 123 -1.34 7.43 6.71
CA PRO A 123 -2.36 6.39 6.75
C PRO A 123 -3.47 6.74 7.74
N SER A 124 -4.73 6.62 7.32
CA SER A 124 -5.89 6.74 8.20
C SER A 124 -6.65 5.42 8.29
N PRO A 125 -6.62 4.74 9.44
CA PRO A 125 -7.36 3.48 9.63
C PRO A 125 -8.85 3.64 9.35
N ALA A 126 -9.45 4.75 9.79
CA ALA A 126 -10.87 5.03 9.57
C ALA A 126 -11.23 5.15 8.09
N LEU A 127 -10.40 5.82 7.27
CA LEU A 127 -10.64 5.93 5.82
C LEU A 127 -10.50 4.58 5.14
N ILE A 128 -9.49 3.79 5.52
CA ILE A 128 -9.19 2.49 4.93
C ILE A 128 -10.28 1.47 5.27
N LEU A 129 -10.75 1.45 6.52
CA LEU A 129 -11.85 0.59 6.94
C LEU A 129 -13.20 1.05 6.38
N GLY A 130 -13.40 2.37 6.26
CA GLY A 130 -14.55 2.94 5.56
C GLY A 130 -14.59 2.48 4.10
N TYR A 131 -13.46 2.62 3.38
CA TYR A 131 -13.29 2.08 2.04
C TYR A 131 -13.64 0.60 2.00
N ALA A 132 -13.04 -0.22 2.88
CA ALA A 132 -13.26 -1.66 2.91
C ALA A 132 -14.74 -2.03 3.13
N ALA A 133 -15.46 -1.30 3.99
CA ALA A 133 -16.87 -1.55 4.25
C ALA A 133 -17.75 -1.25 3.01
N PHE A 134 -17.56 -0.09 2.38
CA PHE A 134 -18.33 0.28 1.18
C PHE A 134 -17.97 -0.56 -0.04
N GLU A 135 -16.69 -0.91 -0.20
CA GLU A 135 -16.22 -1.83 -1.22
C GLU A 135 -16.84 -3.21 -1.00
N GLY A 136 -16.92 -3.68 0.24
CA GLY A 136 -17.61 -4.91 0.60
C GLY A 136 -19.07 -4.91 0.15
N VAL A 137 -19.82 -3.84 0.42
CA VAL A 137 -21.22 -3.73 -0.04
C VAL A 137 -21.34 -3.81 -1.55
N PHE A 138 -20.47 -3.10 -2.28
CA PHE A 138 -20.42 -3.17 -3.75
C PHE A 138 -20.17 -4.61 -4.21
N LEU A 139 -19.13 -5.26 -3.67
CA LEU A 139 -18.77 -6.63 -4.03
C LEU A 139 -19.88 -7.62 -3.68
N GLY A 140 -20.60 -7.47 -2.57
CA GLY A 140 -21.69 -8.38 -2.21
C GLY A 140 -22.84 -8.37 -3.22
N VAL A 141 -23.31 -7.18 -3.60
CA VAL A 141 -24.34 -7.05 -4.64
C VAL A 141 -23.81 -7.51 -6.00
N PHE A 142 -22.56 -7.15 -6.34
CA PHE A 142 -21.93 -7.57 -7.58
C PHE A 142 -21.78 -9.09 -7.65
N SER A 143 -21.40 -9.74 -6.55
CA SER A 143 -21.30 -11.20 -6.43
C SER A 143 -22.65 -11.87 -6.64
N GLU A 144 -23.69 -11.37 -5.99
CA GLU A 144 -25.03 -11.95 -6.09
C GLU A 144 -25.63 -11.75 -7.49
N MET A 145 -25.34 -10.62 -8.15
CA MET A 145 -25.71 -10.43 -9.56
C MET A 145 -25.12 -11.53 -10.44
N PHE A 146 -23.85 -11.88 -10.25
CA PHE A 146 -23.21 -12.97 -11.00
C PHE A 146 -23.74 -14.33 -10.57
N ASN A 147 -23.92 -14.57 -9.27
CA ASN A 147 -24.42 -15.84 -8.74
C ASN A 147 -25.83 -16.17 -9.26
N SER A 148 -26.69 -15.16 -9.41
CA SER A 148 -28.06 -15.33 -9.93
C SER A 148 -28.11 -15.84 -11.38
N ARG A 149 -27.05 -15.62 -12.16
CA ARG A 149 -26.93 -16.06 -13.56
C ARG A 149 -26.01 -17.28 -13.71
N TRP A 150 -24.94 -17.32 -12.93
CA TRP A 150 -23.90 -18.34 -12.92
C TRP A 150 -23.67 -18.81 -11.49
N SER A 151 -24.46 -19.81 -11.08
CA SER A 151 -24.43 -20.36 -9.73
C SER A 151 -23.02 -20.84 -9.37
N GLY A 152 -22.52 -20.40 -8.20
CA GLY A 152 -21.20 -20.79 -7.70
C GLY A 152 -20.03 -19.99 -8.27
N ALA A 153 -20.25 -19.05 -9.20
CA ALA A 153 -19.19 -18.21 -9.75
C ALA A 153 -18.43 -17.39 -8.68
N PRO A 154 -19.08 -16.77 -7.67
CA PRO A 154 -18.35 -16.07 -6.61
C PRO A 154 -17.41 -16.96 -5.81
N PHE A 155 -17.82 -18.19 -5.52
CA PHE A 155 -16.98 -19.13 -4.77
C PHE A 155 -15.74 -19.52 -5.59
N GLN A 156 -15.89 -19.83 -6.87
CA GLN A 156 -14.77 -20.10 -7.77
C GLN A 156 -13.83 -18.89 -7.90
N ALA A 157 -14.38 -17.68 -7.95
CA ALA A 157 -13.58 -16.45 -8.02
C ALA A 157 -12.76 -16.21 -6.75
N VAL A 158 -13.30 -16.51 -5.56
CA VAL A 158 -12.55 -16.46 -4.29
C VAL A 158 -11.40 -17.48 -4.32
N LEU A 159 -11.66 -18.72 -4.74
CA LEU A 159 -10.62 -19.75 -4.87
C LEU A 159 -9.53 -19.33 -5.87
N GLY A 160 -9.93 -18.78 -7.02
CA GLY A 160 -9.00 -18.28 -8.04
C GLY A 160 -8.14 -17.14 -7.51
N THR A 161 -8.73 -16.21 -6.76
CA THR A 161 -7.99 -15.09 -6.14
C THR A 161 -6.99 -15.59 -5.11
N MET A 162 -7.37 -16.54 -4.25
CA MET A 162 -6.46 -17.18 -3.29
C MET A 162 -5.35 -17.96 -3.99
N ALA A 163 -5.65 -18.67 -5.08
CA ALA A 163 -4.65 -19.39 -5.86
C ALA A 163 -3.64 -18.42 -6.51
N VAL A 164 -4.10 -17.35 -7.17
CA VAL A 164 -3.24 -16.35 -7.80
C VAL A 164 -2.36 -15.64 -6.77
N SER A 165 -2.96 -15.18 -5.66
CA SER A 165 -2.24 -14.48 -4.60
C SER A 165 -1.23 -15.39 -3.89
N GLY A 166 -1.64 -16.61 -3.55
CA GLY A 166 -0.77 -17.63 -2.94
C GLY A 166 0.39 -18.02 -3.86
N ALA A 167 0.13 -18.27 -5.14
CA ALA A 167 1.18 -18.56 -6.12
C ALA A 167 2.16 -17.39 -6.27
N THR A 168 1.64 -16.17 -6.37
CA THR A 168 2.48 -14.96 -6.49
C THR A 168 3.34 -14.77 -5.24
N LEU A 169 2.78 -14.99 -4.04
CA LEU A 169 3.51 -14.93 -2.78
C LEU A 169 4.62 -15.97 -2.70
N LEU A 170 4.35 -17.22 -3.12
CA LEU A 170 5.36 -18.29 -3.15
C LEU A 170 6.50 -17.95 -4.12
N VAL A 171 6.18 -17.48 -5.31
CA VAL A 171 7.17 -17.06 -6.32
C VAL A 171 8.01 -15.88 -5.83
N TYR A 172 7.38 -14.90 -5.18
CA TYR A 172 8.07 -13.76 -4.57
C TYR A 172 9.01 -14.21 -3.45
N LYS A 173 8.51 -15.01 -2.51
CA LYS A 173 9.29 -15.55 -1.38
C LYS A 173 10.45 -16.44 -1.83
N ALA A 174 10.27 -17.19 -2.92
CA ALA A 174 11.34 -17.99 -3.51
C ALA A 174 12.46 -17.15 -4.17
N GLY A 175 12.28 -15.83 -4.27
CA GLY A 175 13.25 -14.93 -4.89
C GLY A 175 13.36 -15.09 -6.42
N TRP A 176 12.39 -15.77 -7.04
CA TRP A 176 12.35 -15.97 -8.49
C TRP A 176 12.07 -14.67 -9.24
N ILE A 177 11.30 -13.77 -8.63
CA ILE A 177 11.01 -12.43 -9.16
C ILE A 177 11.77 -11.40 -8.32
N ARG A 178 12.62 -10.60 -8.97
CA ARG A 178 13.29 -9.45 -8.35
C ARG A 178 12.63 -8.16 -8.81
N VAL A 179 11.87 -7.55 -7.92
CA VAL A 179 11.19 -6.29 -8.21
C VAL A 179 12.20 -5.14 -8.09
N THR A 180 12.56 -4.56 -9.24
CA THR A 180 13.48 -3.42 -9.34
C THR A 180 12.74 -2.11 -9.63
N ALA A 181 13.40 -0.96 -9.46
CA ALA A 181 12.81 0.33 -9.85
C ALA A 181 12.46 0.43 -11.35
N ARG A 182 13.13 -0.35 -12.23
CA ARG A 182 12.75 -0.44 -13.64
C ARG A 182 11.48 -1.28 -13.81
N TYR A 183 11.39 -2.42 -13.12
CA TYR A 183 10.22 -3.29 -13.13
C TYR A 183 8.96 -2.53 -12.68
N ALA A 184 9.04 -1.82 -11.55
CA ALA A 184 7.91 -1.03 -11.04
C ALA A 184 7.45 0.06 -12.03
N ARG A 185 8.39 0.81 -12.63
CA ARG A 185 8.05 1.85 -13.61
C ARG A 185 7.39 1.30 -14.87
N ILE A 186 7.89 0.19 -15.41
CA ILE A 186 7.29 -0.49 -16.56
C ILE A 186 5.88 -0.96 -16.20
N GLY A 187 5.74 -1.64 -15.06
CA GLY A 187 4.46 -2.09 -14.55
C GLY A 187 3.41 -1.01 -14.41
N ILE A 188 3.75 0.06 -13.72
CA ILE A 188 2.87 1.22 -13.54
C ILE A 188 2.51 1.84 -14.90
N SER A 189 3.46 1.92 -15.85
CA SER A 189 3.15 2.42 -17.20
C SER A 189 2.14 1.53 -17.96
N ILE A 190 2.27 0.20 -17.84
CA ILE A 190 1.32 -0.76 -18.42
C ILE A 190 -0.05 -0.62 -17.75
N ALA A 191 -0.08 -0.48 -16.43
CA ALA A 191 -1.32 -0.30 -15.68
C ALA A 191 -2.04 1.00 -16.04
N ILE A 192 -1.31 2.11 -16.16
CA ILE A 192 -1.89 3.39 -16.61
C ILE A 192 -2.45 3.25 -18.02
N ALA A 193 -1.71 2.62 -18.95
CA ALA A 193 -2.20 2.38 -20.30
C ALA A 193 -3.48 1.52 -20.29
N PHE A 194 -3.50 0.45 -19.50
CA PHE A 194 -4.68 -0.39 -19.33
C PHE A 194 -5.87 0.42 -18.78
N MET A 195 -5.66 1.22 -17.74
CA MET A 195 -6.71 2.07 -17.15
C MET A 195 -7.26 3.09 -18.15
N VAL A 196 -6.41 3.73 -18.96
CA VAL A 196 -6.85 4.66 -20.00
C VAL A 196 -7.69 3.95 -21.06
N VAL A 197 -7.27 2.77 -21.52
CA VAL A 197 -8.04 1.97 -22.48
C VAL A 197 -9.39 1.54 -21.88
N MET A 198 -9.42 1.13 -20.62
CA MET A 198 -10.67 0.76 -19.93
C MET A 198 -11.60 1.98 -19.74
N ALA A 199 -11.05 3.16 -19.46
CA ALA A 199 -11.83 4.40 -19.37
C ALA A 199 -12.42 4.81 -20.73
N VAL A 200 -11.65 4.70 -21.81
CA VAL A 200 -12.15 4.92 -23.18
C VAL A 200 -13.25 3.90 -23.50
N ASN A 201 -13.05 2.61 -23.20
CA ASN A 201 -14.07 1.59 -23.41
C ASN A 201 -15.35 1.90 -22.63
N LEU A 202 -15.23 2.32 -21.37
CA LEU A 202 -16.37 2.72 -20.55
C LEU A 202 -17.15 3.87 -21.21
N LEU A 203 -16.47 4.89 -21.72
CA LEU A 203 -17.11 5.99 -22.44
C LEU A 203 -17.81 5.51 -23.71
N LEU A 204 -17.16 4.67 -24.52
CA LEU A 204 -17.75 4.12 -25.75
C LEU A 204 -19.02 3.31 -25.46
N VAL A 205 -19.03 2.51 -24.38
CA VAL A 205 -20.22 1.77 -23.93
C VAL A 205 -21.30 2.75 -23.44
N ALA A 206 -20.92 3.76 -22.65
CA ALA A 206 -21.87 4.75 -22.11
C ALA A 206 -22.54 5.59 -23.21
N PHE A 207 -21.85 5.90 -24.29
CA PHE A 207 -22.40 6.59 -25.46
C PHE A 207 -23.07 5.66 -26.48
N GLY A 208 -23.16 4.35 -26.20
CA GLY A 208 -23.79 3.38 -27.09
C GLY A 208 -23.01 3.07 -28.38
N VAL A 209 -21.73 3.46 -28.44
CA VAL A 209 -20.85 3.21 -29.60
C VAL A 209 -20.29 1.79 -29.56
N ALA A 210 -20.03 1.26 -28.37
CA ALA A 210 -19.56 -0.10 -28.16
C ALA A 210 -20.69 -0.96 -27.58
N GLU A 211 -21.36 -1.72 -28.45
CA GLU A 211 -22.38 -2.69 -28.06
C GLU A 211 -21.76 -3.84 -27.24
N ASP A 212 -22.59 -4.49 -26.41
CA ASP A 212 -22.22 -5.65 -25.57
C ASP A 212 -21.03 -5.46 -24.63
N GLY A 213 -20.66 -4.22 -24.29
CA GLY A 213 -19.57 -3.91 -23.36
C GLY A 213 -18.19 -3.75 -24.02
N GLY A 214 -18.11 -3.81 -25.36
CA GLY A 214 -16.87 -3.56 -26.12
C GLY A 214 -15.74 -4.52 -25.78
N LEU A 215 -14.58 -3.98 -25.38
CA LEU A 215 -13.42 -4.76 -24.91
C LEU A 215 -13.73 -5.60 -23.66
N ARG A 216 -14.81 -5.26 -22.94
CA ARG A 216 -15.27 -5.98 -21.74
C ARG A 216 -16.46 -6.90 -22.00
N SER A 217 -16.72 -7.26 -23.27
CA SER A 217 -17.81 -8.18 -23.64
C SER A 217 -17.72 -9.57 -23.01
N PHE A 218 -18.84 -10.30 -22.99
CA PHE A 218 -18.91 -11.68 -22.50
C PHE A 218 -18.53 -12.69 -23.61
N GLY A 219 -17.36 -12.48 -24.22
CA GLY A 219 -16.85 -13.34 -25.31
C GLY A 219 -15.32 -13.48 -25.27
N PRO A 220 -14.71 -14.10 -26.30
CA PRO A 220 -13.28 -14.41 -26.32
C PRO A 220 -12.37 -13.19 -26.12
N LEU A 221 -12.74 -12.04 -26.69
CA LEU A 221 -12.01 -10.78 -26.51
C LEU A 221 -12.03 -10.34 -25.05
N GLY A 222 -13.20 -10.38 -24.42
CA GLY A 222 -13.35 -10.04 -23.03
C GLY A 222 -12.66 -11.01 -22.07
N ALA A 223 -12.56 -12.29 -22.43
CA ALA A 223 -11.78 -13.28 -21.69
C ALA A 223 -10.28 -12.93 -21.75
N LEU A 224 -9.76 -12.60 -22.93
CA LEU A 224 -8.35 -12.19 -23.10
C LEU A 224 -8.03 -10.95 -22.26
N VAL A 225 -8.90 -9.94 -22.30
CA VAL A 225 -8.75 -8.73 -21.47
C VAL A 225 -8.80 -9.05 -19.98
N GLY A 226 -9.70 -9.95 -19.56
CA GLY A 226 -9.80 -10.41 -18.18
C GLY A 226 -8.55 -11.14 -17.70
N ILE A 227 -8.03 -12.09 -18.49
CA ILE A 227 -6.78 -12.80 -18.21
C ILE A 227 -5.62 -11.81 -18.08
N PHE A 228 -5.52 -10.86 -19.00
CA PHE A 228 -4.51 -9.80 -18.92
C PHE A 228 -4.65 -8.97 -17.64
N ALA A 229 -5.88 -8.60 -17.25
CA ALA A 229 -6.15 -7.84 -16.04
C ALA A 229 -5.80 -8.63 -14.75
N ILE A 230 -6.00 -9.94 -14.73
CA ILE A 230 -5.60 -10.83 -13.63
C ILE A 230 -4.07 -10.91 -13.54
N LEU A 231 -3.38 -11.07 -14.67
CA LEU A 231 -1.91 -11.06 -14.72
C LEU A 231 -1.35 -9.71 -14.25
N LEU A 232 -2.00 -8.60 -14.61
CA LEU A 232 -1.65 -7.28 -14.14
C LEU A 232 -1.90 -7.13 -12.62
N GLY A 233 -2.99 -7.69 -12.10
CA GLY A 233 -3.23 -7.76 -10.65
C GLY A 233 -2.16 -8.58 -9.92
N ALA A 234 -1.79 -9.75 -10.44
CA ALA A 234 -0.70 -10.56 -9.90
C ALA A 234 0.64 -9.80 -9.94
N PHE A 235 0.89 -9.04 -11.01
CA PHE A 235 2.04 -8.14 -11.08
C PHE A 235 2.00 -7.09 -9.96
N PHE A 236 0.86 -6.46 -9.69
CA PHE A 236 0.71 -5.51 -8.59
C PHE A 236 0.96 -6.14 -7.23
N LEU A 237 0.53 -7.38 -7.00
CA LEU A 237 0.85 -8.09 -5.76
C LEU A 237 2.36 -8.18 -5.52
N THR A 238 3.16 -8.39 -6.57
CA THR A 238 4.63 -8.38 -6.41
C THR A 238 5.17 -7.00 -6.00
N LEU A 239 4.55 -5.92 -6.49
CA LEU A 239 4.89 -4.55 -6.07
C LEU A 239 4.46 -4.30 -4.62
N ASP A 240 3.31 -4.80 -4.21
CA ASP A 240 2.79 -4.67 -2.84
C ASP A 240 3.72 -5.40 -1.86
N PHE A 241 4.13 -6.63 -2.18
CA PHE A 241 5.08 -7.39 -1.35
C PHE A 241 6.43 -6.68 -1.23
N LYS A 242 6.93 -6.11 -2.34
CA LYS A 242 8.16 -5.32 -2.28
C LYS A 242 8.00 -4.07 -1.41
N GLN A 243 6.88 -3.35 -1.53
CA GLN A 243 6.64 -2.16 -0.71
C GLN A 243 6.60 -2.50 0.78
N ILE A 244 6.02 -3.64 1.14
CA ILE A 244 6.02 -4.16 2.51
C ILE A 244 7.43 -4.48 2.99
N GLU A 245 8.20 -5.22 2.20
CA GLU A 245 9.58 -5.61 2.53
C GLU A 245 10.47 -4.38 2.69
N ASP A 246 10.43 -3.46 1.73
CA ASP A 246 11.17 -2.20 1.78
C ASP A 246 10.74 -1.36 3.00
N GLY A 247 9.43 -1.27 3.28
CA GLY A 247 8.89 -0.54 4.43
C GLY A 247 9.43 -1.08 5.77
N ILE A 248 9.48 -2.40 5.93
CA ILE A 248 10.04 -3.04 7.13
C ILE A 248 11.56 -2.85 7.18
N ALA A 249 12.26 -3.05 6.06
CA ALA A 249 13.72 -2.95 5.98
C ALA A 249 14.24 -1.54 6.28
N TYR A 250 13.52 -0.50 5.83
CA TYR A 250 13.86 0.90 6.12
C TYR A 250 13.30 1.40 7.46
N GLY A 251 12.59 0.55 8.22
CA GLY A 251 12.04 0.91 9.53
C GLY A 251 10.93 1.95 9.46
N ALA A 252 10.02 1.83 8.48
CA ALA A 252 8.84 2.68 8.35
C ALA A 252 8.03 2.71 9.67
N PRO A 253 7.34 3.82 10.00
CA PRO A 253 6.54 3.88 11.20
C PRO A 253 5.41 2.85 11.12
N ARG A 254 5.03 2.27 12.26
CA ARG A 254 4.03 1.21 12.34
C ARG A 254 2.74 1.58 11.62
N ASN A 255 2.30 2.83 11.65
CA ASN A 255 1.09 3.26 10.97
C ASN A 255 1.09 2.96 9.46
N GLU A 256 2.25 2.89 8.80
CA GLU A 256 2.37 2.62 7.35
C GLU A 256 1.85 1.24 6.95
N SER A 257 1.78 0.27 7.86
CA SER A 257 1.20 -1.02 7.47
C SER A 257 -0.31 -0.98 7.25
N TRP A 258 -1.01 0.09 7.64
CA TRP A 258 -2.36 0.36 7.16
C TRP A 258 -2.38 0.67 5.67
N LEU A 259 -1.42 1.46 5.16
CA LEU A 259 -1.31 1.72 3.72
C LEU A 259 -0.90 0.45 2.95
N ALA A 260 0.00 -0.36 3.51
CA ALA A 260 0.34 -1.66 2.93
C ALA A 260 -0.88 -2.60 2.84
N ALA A 261 -1.66 -2.69 3.92
CA ALA A 261 -2.90 -3.47 3.96
C ALA A 261 -3.94 -2.95 2.96
N PHE A 262 -4.06 -1.63 2.82
CA PHE A 262 -4.94 -0.99 1.85
C PHE A 262 -4.56 -1.34 0.40
N GLY A 263 -3.29 -1.22 0.04
CA GLY A 263 -2.78 -1.60 -1.29
C GLY A 263 -3.05 -3.06 -1.62
N LEU A 264 -2.66 -3.97 -0.71
CA LEU A 264 -2.96 -5.41 -0.84
C LEU A 264 -4.46 -5.67 -1.02
N THR A 265 -5.30 -4.99 -0.24
CA THR A 265 -6.77 -5.15 -0.32
C THR A 265 -7.30 -4.72 -1.68
N MET A 266 -6.86 -3.56 -2.19
CA MET A 266 -7.27 -3.07 -3.51
C MET A 266 -6.85 -4.03 -4.63
N THR A 267 -5.61 -4.54 -4.58
CA THR A 267 -5.11 -5.51 -5.56
C THR A 267 -5.89 -6.84 -5.51
N LEU A 268 -6.19 -7.34 -4.31
CA LEU A 268 -6.97 -8.58 -4.15
C LEU A 268 -8.41 -8.43 -4.62
N VAL A 269 -9.06 -7.30 -4.30
CA VAL A 269 -10.41 -6.98 -4.79
C VAL A 269 -10.44 -6.87 -6.32
N TRP A 270 -9.43 -6.21 -6.91
CA TRP A 270 -9.28 -6.15 -8.36
C TRP A 270 -9.21 -7.56 -8.96
N ILE A 271 -8.33 -8.42 -8.45
CA ILE A 271 -8.19 -9.80 -8.95
C ILE A 271 -9.50 -10.56 -8.81
N TYR A 272 -10.20 -10.38 -7.69
CA TYR A 272 -11.50 -11.01 -7.44
C TYR A 272 -12.55 -10.63 -8.48
N VAL A 273 -12.72 -9.34 -8.77
CA VAL A 273 -13.69 -8.86 -9.76
C VAL A 273 -13.36 -9.41 -11.15
N GLU A 274 -12.08 -9.42 -11.53
CA GLU A 274 -11.65 -9.98 -12.81
C GLU A 274 -11.80 -11.50 -12.89
N MET A 275 -11.55 -12.22 -11.79
CA MET A 275 -11.81 -13.65 -11.68
C MET A 275 -13.29 -13.97 -11.82
N LEU A 276 -14.15 -13.23 -11.11
CA LEU A 276 -15.59 -13.41 -11.18
C LEU A 276 -16.11 -13.24 -12.60
N ARG A 277 -15.63 -12.21 -13.29
CA ARG A 277 -15.96 -11.98 -14.69
C ARG A 277 -15.42 -13.08 -15.59
N LEU A 278 -14.19 -13.57 -15.38
CA LEU A 278 -13.62 -14.63 -16.20
C LEU A 278 -14.39 -15.95 -16.05
N VAL A 279 -14.73 -16.33 -14.82
CA VAL A 279 -15.57 -17.51 -14.54
C VAL A 279 -16.90 -17.38 -15.25
N ALA A 280 -17.57 -16.23 -15.16
CA ALA A 280 -18.83 -16.00 -15.83
C ALA A 280 -18.75 -16.13 -17.35
N ILE A 281 -17.67 -15.64 -17.97
CA ILE A 281 -17.47 -15.78 -19.42
C ILE A 281 -17.37 -17.24 -19.80
N PHE A 282 -16.57 -18.04 -19.08
CA PHE A 282 -16.43 -19.45 -19.38
C PHE A 282 -17.72 -20.24 -19.10
N SER A 283 -18.44 -19.92 -18.02
CA SER A 283 -19.75 -20.52 -17.73
C SER A 283 -20.87 -20.06 -18.67
N SER A 284 -20.68 -18.97 -19.42
CA SER A 284 -21.65 -18.51 -20.43
C SER A 284 -21.42 -19.13 -21.81
N SER A 285 -20.23 -19.71 -22.04
CA SER A 285 -19.86 -20.35 -23.30
C SER A 285 -20.16 -21.86 -23.36
N ASP A 286 -20.60 -22.43 -22.23
CA ASP A 286 -21.13 -23.80 -22.11
C ASP A 286 -22.67 -23.80 -22.25
#